data_AF-A0A139P768-F1
#
_entry.id   AF-A0A139P768-F1
#
_cell.length_a   1.000
_cell.length_b   1.000
_cell.length_c   1.000
_cell.angle_alpha   90.00
_cell.angle_beta   90.00
_cell.angle_gamma   90.00
#
_symmetry.space_group_name_H-M   'P 1'
#
loop_
_entity.id
_entity.type
_entity.pdbx_description
1 polymer ?
#
loop_
_entity_poly.entity_id
_entity_poly.type
_entity_poly.pdbx_seq_one_letter_code
_entity_poly.pdbx_strand_id
1 'polypeptide(L)'
;MFSMLGKSQEERRNREYEVSLVNALKNSYEGIEEIKISNPTYTNPPGDWSCKVDILFEDGEKIFYGIPHNLDEIENYNGRMTYGQRDFLNRRKGITTNTVTVTYSNKERGEQ
;
A
#
# COMPACT_ATOMS: atom_id res chain seq x y z
N MET A 1 -3.60 14.52 11.74
CA MET A 1 -3.81 15.47 10.63
C MET A 1 -2.46 15.75 9.96
N PHE A 2 -2.30 15.45 8.68
CA PHE A 2 -1.08 15.70 7.91
C PHE A 2 -1.10 17.12 7.32
N SER A 3 -0.13 17.97 7.69
CA SER A 3 0.08 19.26 7.04
C SER A 3 0.84 19.05 5.73
N MET A 4 0.21 19.32 4.59
CA MET A 4 0.83 19.30 3.26
C MET A 4 1.32 20.70 2.80
N LEU A 5 1.50 21.64 3.74
CA LEU A 5 2.12 22.93 3.46
C LEU A 5 3.59 22.71 3.08
N GLY A 6 3.99 23.20 1.91
CA GLY A 6 5.36 23.11 1.40
C GLY A 6 5.69 21.91 0.50
N LYS A 7 4.78 20.94 0.34
CA LYS A 7 4.97 19.80 -0.58
C LYS A 7 4.71 20.17 -2.04
N SER A 8 5.49 19.60 -2.95
CA SER A 8 5.29 19.69 -4.40
C SER A 8 3.98 19.03 -4.83
N GLN A 9 3.44 19.40 -6.00
CA GLN A 9 2.23 18.75 -6.53
C GLN A 9 2.42 17.24 -6.73
N GLU A 10 3.62 16.82 -7.13
CA GLU A 10 3.96 15.41 -7.28
C GLU A 10 3.92 14.66 -5.95
N GLU A 11 4.47 15.23 -4.88
CA GLU A 11 4.42 14.61 -3.54
C GLU A 11 2.98 14.51 -3.03
N ARG A 12 2.14 15.50 -3.33
CA ARG A 12 0.71 15.45 -2.98
C ARG A 12 -0.01 14.33 -3.71
N ARG A 13 0.18 14.23 -5.03
CA ARG A 13 -0.36 13.16 -5.85
C ARG A 13 0.14 11.79 -5.38
N ASN A 14 1.44 11.64 -5.13
CA ASN A 14 2.00 10.39 -4.61
C ASN A 14 1.35 10.00 -3.29
N ARG A 15 1.10 10.96 -2.38
CA ARG A 15 0.41 10.67 -1.12
C ARG A 15 -1.04 10.21 -1.34
N GLU A 16 -1.75 10.77 -2.31
CA GLU A 16 -3.10 10.31 -2.66
C GLU A 16 -3.12 8.83 -3.06
N TYR A 17 -2.20 8.42 -3.95
CA TYR A 17 -2.05 7.01 -4.33
C TYR A 17 -1.63 6.11 -3.16
N GLU A 18 -0.71 6.56 -2.32
CA GLU A 18 -0.28 5.79 -1.15
C GLU A 18 -1.42 5.56 -0.14
N VAL A 19 -2.24 6.59 0.11
CA VAL A 19 -3.40 6.47 1.01
C VAL A 19 -4.46 5.56 0.39
N SER A 20 -4.76 5.74 -0.90
CA SER A 20 -5.68 4.86 -1.63
C SER A 20 -5.24 3.41 -1.58
N LEU A 21 -3.95 3.14 -1.81
CA LEU A 21 -3.38 1.79 -1.79
C LEU A 21 -3.51 1.15 -0.41
N VAL A 22 -3.23 1.88 0.67
CA VAL A 22 -3.39 1.34 2.03
C VAL A 22 -4.84 0.93 2.28
N ASN A 23 -5.81 1.78 1.90
CA ASN A 23 -7.23 1.43 2.03
C ASN A 23 -7.59 0.20 1.19
N ALA A 24 -7.10 0.13 -0.05
CA ALA A 24 -7.34 -1.02 -0.91
C ALA A 24 -6.76 -2.31 -0.31
N LEU A 25 -5.54 -2.27 0.22
CA LEU A 25 -4.91 -3.42 0.88
C LEU A 25 -5.67 -3.83 2.15
N LYS A 26 -6.11 -2.88 2.98
CA LYS A 26 -6.96 -3.16 4.15
C LYS A 26 -8.29 -3.82 3.77
N ASN A 27 -8.87 -3.45 2.64
CA ASN A 27 -10.09 -4.08 2.13
C ASN A 27 -9.86 -5.43 1.44
N SER A 28 -8.60 -5.74 1.10
CA SER A 28 -8.25 -6.96 0.36
C SER A 28 -7.78 -8.08 1.26
N TYR A 29 -7.07 -7.75 2.34
CA TYR A 29 -6.49 -8.73 3.24
C TYR A 29 -6.83 -8.46 4.70
N GLU A 30 -7.12 -9.52 5.44
CA GLU A 30 -7.33 -9.50 6.88
C GLU A 30 -6.01 -9.62 7.65
N GLY A 31 -6.00 -9.06 8.87
CA GLY A 31 -4.90 -9.19 9.82
C GLY A 31 -3.64 -8.41 9.43
N ILE A 32 -3.75 -7.31 8.67
CA ILE A 32 -2.63 -6.40 8.43
C ILE A 32 -2.34 -5.60 9.70
N GLU A 33 -1.07 -5.56 10.12
CA GLU A 33 -0.60 -4.77 11.25
C GLU A 33 0.19 -3.52 10.79
N GLU A 34 1.11 -3.69 9.83
CA GLU A 34 1.96 -2.60 9.33
C GLU A 34 2.10 -2.66 7.80
N ILE A 35 2.08 -1.50 7.13
CA ILE A 35 2.40 -1.34 5.71
C ILE A 35 3.54 -0.33 5.55
N LYS A 36 4.60 -0.69 4.81
CA LYS A 36 5.68 0.22 4.40
C LYS A 36 5.68 0.36 2.90
N ILE A 37 5.59 1.60 2.42
CA ILE A 37 5.62 1.92 0.99
C ILE A 37 7.02 2.42 0.64
N SER A 38 7.55 1.95 -0.48
CA SER A 38 8.83 2.41 -1.03
C SER A 38 8.82 2.43 -2.54
N ASN A 39 9.75 3.21 -3.10
CA ASN A 39 10.03 3.28 -4.53
C ASN A 39 8.76 3.47 -5.40
N PRO A 40 7.95 4.52 -5.16
CA PRO A 40 6.87 4.85 -6.07
C PRO A 40 7.43 5.16 -7.45
N THR A 41 6.76 4.66 -8.49
CA THR A 41 7.10 4.90 -9.88
C THR A 41 5.84 5.29 -10.64
N TYR A 42 6.01 6.12 -11.66
CA TYR A 42 4.92 6.54 -12.52
C TYR A 42 5.37 6.65 -13.98
N THR A 43 4.44 6.43 -14.92
CA THR A 43 4.70 6.72 -16.34
C THR A 43 4.62 8.22 -16.63
N ASN A 44 5.21 8.66 -17.75
CA ASN A 44 5.11 10.03 -18.25
C ASN A 44 4.54 10.03 -19.68
N PRO A 45 3.35 10.59 -19.94
CA PRO A 45 2.48 11.31 -19.00
C PRO A 45 1.97 10.40 -17.87
N PRO A 46 1.61 10.97 -16.70
CA PRO A 46 1.13 10.19 -15.56
C PRO A 46 -0.13 9.40 -15.94
N GLY A 47 -0.05 8.08 -15.77
CA GLY A 47 -1.17 7.16 -16.02
C GLY A 47 -1.05 5.88 -15.20
N ASP A 48 0.14 5.28 -15.18
CA ASP A 48 0.42 4.11 -14.34
C ASP A 48 1.13 4.58 -13.07
N TRP A 49 0.69 4.09 -11.91
CA TRP A 49 1.40 4.25 -10.65
C TRP A 49 1.65 2.88 -10.02
N SER A 50 2.85 2.68 -9.50
CA SER A 50 3.18 1.46 -8.77
C SER A 50 4.19 1.75 -7.68
N CYS A 51 4.30 0.86 -6.71
CA CYS A 51 5.32 0.95 -5.67
C CYS A 51 5.75 -0.44 -5.21
N LYS A 52 6.61 -0.47 -4.19
CA LYS A 52 6.87 -1.67 -3.41
C LYS A 52 6.25 -1.54 -2.04
N VAL A 53 5.69 -2.64 -1.53
CA VAL A 53 5.10 -2.73 -0.20
C VAL A 53 5.81 -3.80 0.62
N ASP A 54 6.13 -3.48 1.87
CA ASP A 54 6.35 -4.47 2.94
C ASP A 54 5.06 -4.51 3.79
N ILE A 55 4.47 -5.68 3.96
CA ILE A 55 3.27 -5.87 4.80
C ILE A 55 3.63 -6.83 5.93
N LEU A 56 3.40 -6.40 7.16
CA LEU A 56 3.44 -7.24 8.37
C LEU A 56 2.01 -7.60 8.75
N PHE A 57 1.77 -8.88 9.00
CA PHE A 57 0.52 -9.40 9.51
C PHE A 57 0.59 -9.62 11.02
N GLU A 58 -0.56 -9.62 11.68
CA GLU A 58 -0.71 -9.76 13.15
C GLU A 58 -0.10 -11.04 13.72
N ASP A 59 0.08 -12.08 12.90
CA ASP A 59 0.74 -13.33 13.30
C ASP A 59 2.27 -13.29 13.12
N GLY A 60 2.83 -12.14 12.75
CA GLY A 60 4.25 -11.91 12.57
C GLY A 60 4.77 -12.21 11.16
N GLU A 61 3.92 -12.75 10.27
CA GLU A 61 4.32 -13.04 8.89
C GLU A 61 4.55 -11.76 8.08
N LYS A 62 5.56 -11.80 7.21
CA LYS A 62 5.96 -10.65 6.40
C LYS A 62 6.01 -10.99 4.93
N ILE A 63 5.46 -10.10 4.11
CA ILE A 63 5.51 -10.20 2.66
C ILE A 63 5.99 -8.89 2.05
N PHE A 64 6.78 -9.00 0.99
CA PHE A 64 7.26 -7.87 0.22
C PHE A 64 7.09 -8.11 -1.27
N TYR A 65 6.51 -7.14 -1.97
CA TYR A 65 6.29 -7.23 -3.41
C TYR A 65 6.05 -5.87 -4.06
N GLY A 66 6.19 -5.83 -5.39
CA GLY A 66 5.81 -4.67 -6.20
C GLY A 66 4.34 -4.74 -6.59
N ILE A 67 3.61 -3.63 -6.48
CA ILE A 67 2.17 -3.56 -6.71
C ILE A 67 1.81 -2.31 -7.55
N PRO A 68 1.08 -2.48 -8.68
CA PRO A 68 0.43 -1.36 -9.35
C PRO A 68 -0.85 -0.97 -8.61
N HIS A 69 -1.27 0.29 -8.70
CA HIS A 69 -2.52 0.73 -8.10
C HIS A 69 -3.16 1.90 -8.84
N ASN A 70 -4.49 1.85 -8.97
CA ASN A 70 -5.32 2.95 -9.45
C ASN A 70 -6.22 3.50 -8.34
N LEU A 71 -6.51 4.82 -8.38
CA LEU A 71 -7.28 5.49 -7.32
C LEU A 71 -8.73 5.04 -7.19
N ASP A 72 -9.28 4.34 -8.19
CA ASP A 72 -10.63 3.78 -8.19
C ASP A 72 -10.69 2.33 -7.67
N GLU A 73 -9.55 1.70 -7.41
CA GLU A 73 -9.49 0.36 -6.83
C GLU A 73 -9.80 0.37 -5.33
N ILE A 74 -10.97 -0.17 -4.97
CA ILE A 74 -11.40 -0.35 -3.57
C ILE A 74 -10.71 -1.56 -2.92
N GLU A 75 -10.31 -2.54 -3.73
CA GLU A 75 -9.54 -3.73 -3.37
C GLU A 75 -8.40 -3.88 -4.39
N ASN A 76 -7.25 -4.42 -3.98
CA ASN A 76 -6.10 -4.64 -4.84
C ASN A 76 -5.42 -5.98 -4.52
N TYR A 77 -5.64 -6.97 -5.39
CA TYR A 77 -4.98 -8.28 -5.36
C TYR A 77 -3.84 -8.41 -6.38
N ASN A 78 -3.48 -7.31 -7.04
CA ASN A 78 -2.44 -7.29 -8.05
C ASN A 78 -1.05 -7.35 -7.41
N GLY A 79 -0.04 -7.66 -8.22
CA GLY A 79 1.35 -7.55 -7.78
C GLY A 79 2.27 -8.59 -8.40
N ARG A 80 3.56 -8.25 -8.37
CA ARG A 80 4.66 -9.11 -8.82
C ARG A 80 5.19 -9.90 -7.63
N MET A 81 4.75 -11.14 -7.52
CA MET A 81 4.99 -12.02 -6.36
C MET A 81 5.42 -13.43 -6.77
N THR A 82 6.02 -14.16 -5.84
CA THR A 82 6.23 -15.61 -5.98
C THR A 82 4.92 -16.38 -5.82
N TYR A 83 4.89 -17.66 -6.23
CA TYR A 83 3.71 -18.52 -6.00
C TYR A 83 3.39 -18.67 -4.51
N GLY A 84 4.40 -18.88 -3.65
CA GLY A 84 4.17 -18.99 -2.20
C GLY A 84 3.60 -17.71 -1.57
N GLN A 85 4.07 -16.54 -2.03
CA GLN A 85 3.52 -15.25 -1.62
C GLN A 85 2.06 -15.07 -2.06
N ARG A 86 1.72 -15.48 -3.29
CA ARG A 86 0.34 -15.46 -3.79
C ARG A 86 -0.56 -16.40 -3.01
N ASP A 87 -0.10 -17.62 -2.72
CA ASP A 87 -0.87 -18.59 -1.94
C ASP A 87 -1.10 -18.11 -0.52
N PHE A 88 -0.09 -17.48 0.10
CA PHE A 88 -0.24 -16.86 1.41
C PHE A 88 -1.31 -15.76 1.41
N LEU A 89 -1.24 -14.79 0.49
CA LEU A 89 -2.22 -13.71 0.40
C LEU A 89 -3.63 -14.21 0.04
N ASN A 90 -3.74 -15.24 -0.81
CA ASN A 90 -5.04 -15.83 -1.13
C ASN A 90 -5.74 -16.43 0.10
N ARG A 91 -4.99 -16.95 1.07
CA ARG A 91 -5.53 -17.44 2.35
C ARG A 91 -5.89 -16.33 3.34
N ARG A 92 -5.50 -15.09 3.05
CA ARG A 92 -5.74 -13.90 3.89
C ARG A 92 -6.77 -12.96 3.30
N LYS A 93 -7.49 -13.35 2.23
CA LYS A 93 -8.51 -12.48 1.65
C LYS A 93 -9.57 -12.15 2.69
N GLY A 94 -9.84 -10.87 2.88
CA GLY A 94 -10.72 -10.38 3.93
C GLY A 94 -10.48 -8.90 4.20
N ILE A 95 -11.04 -8.38 5.29
CA ILE A 95 -10.95 -6.96 5.62
C ILE A 95 -10.20 -6.81 6.94
N THR A 96 -9.17 -5.96 6.94
CA THR A 96 -8.51 -5.48 8.16
C THR A 96 -9.31 -4.32 8.74
N THR A 97 -9.94 -4.55 9.88
CA THR A 97 -10.74 -3.53 10.61
C THR A 97 -9.92 -2.78 11.67
N ASN A 98 -8.78 -3.33 12.09
CA ASN A 98 -7.89 -2.70 13.06
C ASN A 98 -7.12 -1.51 12.44
N THR A 99 -6.56 -0.68 13.32
CA THR A 99 -5.65 0.39 12.92
C THR A 99 -4.36 -0.21 12.38
N VAL A 100 -3.95 0.23 11.19
CA VAL A 100 -2.70 -0.17 10.53
C VAL A 100 -1.67 0.94 10.65
N THR A 101 -0.47 0.59 11.09
CA THR A 101 0.67 1.52 11.07
C THR A 101 1.20 1.63 9.64
N VAL A 102 1.39 2.85 9.14
CA VAL A 102 1.85 3.11 7.78
C VAL A 102 3.16 3.88 7.79
N THR A 103 4.17 3.39 7.07
CA THR A 103 5.34 4.18 6.69
C THR A 103 5.26 4.50 5.21
N TYR A 104 5.12 5.79 4.87
CA TYR A 104 5.01 6.26 3.49
C TYR A 104 6.39 6.33 2.80
N SER A 105 6.43 6.47 1.48
CA SER A 105 7.68 6.48 0.71
C SER A 105 8.64 7.61 1.12
N ASN A 106 8.09 8.74 1.55
CA ASN A 106 8.86 9.88 2.08
C ASN A 106 9.28 9.73 3.56
N LYS A 107 9.14 8.54 4.14
CA LYS A 107 9.49 8.16 5.52
C LYS A 107 8.60 8.74 6.62
N GLU A 108 7.56 9.50 6.27
CA GLU A 108 6.53 9.87 7.23
C GLU A 108 5.80 8.62 7.74
N ARG A 109 5.36 8.69 8.99
CA ARG A 109 4.53 7.67 9.61
C ARG A 109 3.11 8.16 9.82
N GLY A 110 2.16 7.24 9.75
CA GLY A 110 0.74 7.48 9.97
C GLY A 110 0.03 6.24 10.47
N GLU A 111 -1.25 6.42 10.74
CA GLU A 111 -2.18 5.38 11.14
C GLU A 111 -3.42 5.49 10.24
N GLN A 112 -3.98 4.35 9.82
CA GLN A 112 -5.19 4.26 9.01
C GLN A 112 -6.10 3.16 9.51
#